data_AF-A0A165AT56-F1
#
_entry.id   AF-A0A165AT56-F1
#
_cell.length_a   1.000
_cell.length_b   1.000
_cell.length_c   1.000
_cell.angle_alpha   90.00
_cell.angle_beta   90.00
_cell.angle_gamma   90.00
#
_symmetry.space_group_name_H-M   'P 1'
#
loop_
_entity.id
_entity.type
_entity.pdbx_description
1 polymer ?
#
loop_
_entity_poly.entity_id
_entity_poly.type
_entity_poly.pdbx_seq_one_letter_code
_entity_poly.pdbx_strand_id
1 'polypeptide(L)'
;MQPRYIGPYVVLFRNQRGVYVLSELDEAVLDRPIAAFKVVPFTTRKKITISKEMLDASESRLKEISQAEDEGEEEPEVEDSEKESRSEEEDQQAEESDDSEK
;
A
#
# COMPACT_ATOMS: atom_id res chain seq x y z
N MET A 1 -2.32 -7.04 6.54
CA MET A 1 -1.68 -5.69 6.58
C MET A 1 -2.76 -4.62 6.53
N GLN A 2 -2.55 -3.45 7.15
CA GLN A 2 -3.47 -2.31 7.01
C GLN A 2 -3.01 -1.41 5.84
N PRO A 3 -3.94 -0.88 5.03
CA PRO A 3 -3.60 0.08 3.98
C PRO A 3 -2.93 1.32 4.60
N ARG A 4 -1.77 1.70 4.08
CA ARG A 4 -1.03 2.88 4.52
C ARG A 4 -1.12 3.94 3.43
N TYR A 5 -1.60 5.13 3.80
CA TYR A 5 -1.52 6.29 2.92
C TYR A 5 -0.08 6.78 2.90
N ILE A 6 0.51 6.86 1.71
CA ILE A 6 1.85 7.40 1.51
C ILE A 6 1.68 8.84 1.03
N GLY A 7 2.28 9.77 1.78
CA GLY A 7 2.48 11.16 1.37
C GLY A 7 1.22 12.00 1.08
N PRO A 8 1.30 13.33 1.27
CA PRO A 8 0.50 14.24 0.47
C PRO A 8 1.13 14.36 -0.93
N TYR A 9 0.39 13.96 -1.95
CA TYR A 9 0.77 14.18 -3.35
C TYR A 9 0.03 15.39 -3.93
N VAL A 10 0.61 15.99 -4.98
CA VAL A 10 -0.04 17.00 -5.81
C VAL A 10 -0.52 16.39 -7.12
N VAL A 11 -1.77 16.68 -7.46
CA VAL A 11 -2.36 16.23 -8.71
C VAL A 11 -1.89 17.14 -9.84
N LEU A 12 -1.13 16.59 -10.78
CA LEU A 12 -0.70 17.31 -11.99
C LEU A 12 -1.71 17.17 -13.12
N PHE A 13 -2.24 15.96 -13.31
CA PHE A 13 -3.20 15.66 -14.36
C PHE A 13 -4.25 14.66 -13.87
N ARG A 14 -5.48 14.81 -14.35
CA ARG A 14 -6.56 13.83 -14.19
C ARG A 14 -7.17 13.55 -15.55
N ASN A 15 -7.15 12.29 -15.97
CA ASN A 15 -7.80 11.90 -17.22
C ASN A 15 -9.29 11.59 -17.01
N GLN A 16 -10.06 11.50 -18.11
CA GLN A 16 -11.51 11.22 -18.06
C GLN A 16 -11.84 9.84 -17.48
N ARG A 17 -10.87 8.90 -17.51
CA ARG A 17 -11.00 7.54 -16.98
C ARG A 17 -10.73 7.46 -15.47
N GLY A 18 -10.46 8.59 -14.81
CA GLY A 18 -10.20 8.64 -13.37
C GLY A 18 -8.78 8.24 -12.98
N VAL A 19 -7.82 8.32 -13.91
CA VAL A 19 -6.40 8.16 -13.59
C VAL A 19 -5.81 9.51 -13.20
N TYR A 20 -4.93 9.49 -12.22
CA TYR A 20 -4.18 10.62 -11.72
C TYR A 20 -2.69 10.46 -12.06
N VAL A 21 -2.08 11.55 -12.49
CA VAL A 21 -0.62 11.72 -12.50
C VAL A 21 -0.27 12.60 -11.31
N LEU A 22 0.58 12.08 -10.44
CA LEU A 22 0.89 12.68 -9.15
C LEU A 22 2.36 13.08 -9.08
N SER A 23 2.63 14.16 -8.36
CA SER A 23 3.98 14.51 -7.93
C SER A 23 4.07 14.58 -6.42
N GLU A 24 5.25 14.32 -5.88
CA GLU A 24 5.62 14.68 -4.52
C GLU A 24 5.72 16.20 -4.34
N LEU A 25 5.92 16.63 -3.10
CA LEU A 25 6.05 18.04 -2.75
C LEU A 25 7.39 18.66 -3.16
N ASP A 26 8.39 17.82 -3.41
CA ASP A 26 9.71 18.19 -3.94
C ASP A 26 9.75 18.14 -5.48
N GLU A 27 8.58 18.08 -6.11
CA GLU A 27 8.40 18.19 -7.56
C GLU A 27 8.83 16.92 -8.35
N ALA A 28 9.14 15.83 -7.64
CA ALA A 28 9.34 14.52 -8.23
C ALA A 28 8.01 13.90 -8.70
N VAL A 29 7.94 13.43 -9.94
CA VAL A 29 6.74 12.88 -10.57
C VAL A 29 6.75 11.35 -10.50
N LEU A 30 5.63 10.78 -10.05
CA LEU A 30 5.44 9.33 -10.13
C LEU A 30 5.43 8.90 -11.60
N ASP A 31 6.23 7.90 -11.92
CA ASP A 31 6.42 7.37 -13.26
C ASP A 31 5.24 6.53 -13.78
N ARG A 32 4.18 6.39 -12.99
CA ARG A 32 3.01 5.55 -13.28
C ARG A 32 1.67 6.24 -13.02
N PRO A 33 0.62 5.83 -13.73
CA PRO A 33 -0.75 6.25 -13.48
C PRO A 33 -1.30 5.71 -12.15
N ILE A 34 -2.02 6.53 -11.39
CA ILE A 34 -2.70 6.12 -10.14
C ILE A 34 -4.22 6.14 -10.33
N ALA A 35 -4.89 5.02 -10.06
CA ALA A 35 -6.35 4.94 -10.16
C ALA A 35 -7.08 5.80 -9.10
N ALA A 36 -8.21 6.41 -9.46
CA ALA A 36 -9.00 7.30 -8.59
C ALA A 36 -9.34 6.69 -7.23
N PHE A 37 -9.65 5.40 -7.17
CA PHE A 37 -10.06 4.75 -5.92
C PHE A 37 -8.90 4.59 -4.91
N LYS A 38 -7.65 4.74 -5.36
CA LYS A 38 -6.45 4.74 -4.50
C LYS A 38 -6.14 6.13 -3.92
N VAL A 39 -6.78 7.18 -4.44
CA VAL A 39 -6.49 8.57 -4.05
C VAL A 39 -7.54 9.08 -3.07
N VAL A 40 -7.07 9.59 -1.93
CA VAL A 40 -7.92 10.27 -0.94
C VAL A 40 -7.61 11.76 -0.94
N PRO A 41 -8.61 12.65 -1.05
CA PRO A 41 -8.39 14.09 -1.01
C PRO A 41 -7.71 14.54 0.29
N PHE A 42 -6.61 15.27 0.17
CA PHE A 42 -5.89 15.84 1.30
C PHE A 42 -6.38 17.27 1.60
N THR A 43 -6.87 17.51 2.82
CA THR A 43 -7.31 18.85 3.26
C THR A 43 -6.14 19.58 3.90
N THR A 44 -5.56 20.55 3.19
CA THR A 44 -4.38 21.30 3.67
C THR A 44 -4.77 22.41 4.65
N ARG A 45 -3.91 22.70 5.65
CA ARG A 45 -4.07 23.87 6.53
C ARG A 45 -3.63 25.20 5.89
N LYS A 46 -2.79 25.12 4.84
CA LYS A 46 -2.23 26.24 4.08
C LYS A 46 -2.19 25.87 2.61
N LYS A 47 -2.28 26.87 1.73
CA LYS A 47 -2.16 26.68 0.28
C LYS A 47 -0.72 26.31 -0.07
N ILE A 48 -0.53 25.20 -0.79
CA ILE A 48 0.76 24.78 -1.35
C ILE A 48 0.77 25.24 -2.81
N THR A 49 1.87 25.84 -3.24
CA THR A 49 2.08 26.24 -4.64
C THR A 49 3.24 25.43 -5.17
N ILE A 50 3.03 24.71 -6.27
CA ILE A 50 4.06 23.94 -6.97
C ILE A 50 4.31 24.62 -8.32
N SER A 51 5.58 24.79 -8.68
CA SER A 51 5.93 25.38 -9.97
C SER A 51 5.92 24.30 -11.04
N LYS A 52 5.11 24.48 -12.08
CA LYS A 52 5.09 23.55 -13.22
C LYS A 52 6.43 23.53 -13.97
N GLU A 53 7.21 24.62 -13.88
CA GLU A 53 8.50 24.77 -14.55
C GLU A 53 9.62 23.96 -13.90
N MET A 54 9.45 23.56 -12.64
CA MET A 54 10.46 22.86 -11.85
C MET A 54 10.18 21.35 -11.70
N LEU A 55 9.10 20.86 -12.32
CA LEU A 55 8.78 19.43 -12.37
C LEU A 55 9.94 18.65 -13.00
N ASP A 56 10.23 17.48 -12.43
CA ASP A 56 11.24 16.55 -12.94
C ASP A 56 10.84 15.85 -14.26
N ALA A 57 9.60 16.06 -14.74
CA ALA A 57 9.06 15.46 -15.94
C ALA A 57 8.59 16.51 -16.97
N SER A 58 8.87 16.23 -18.25
CA SER A 58 8.38 17.03 -19.36
C SER A 58 6.87 16.82 -19.59
N GLU A 59 6.21 17.78 -20.26
CA GLU A 59 4.79 17.65 -20.60
C GLU A 59 4.48 16.42 -21.45
N SER A 60 5.38 16.04 -22.36
CA SER A 60 5.22 14.82 -23.17
C SER A 60 5.25 13.59 -22.28
N ARG A 61 6.16 13.54 -21.30
CA ARG A 61 6.28 12.44 -20.35
C ARG A 61 5.03 12.33 -19.46
N LEU A 62 4.52 13.44 -18.95
CA LEU A 62 3.26 13.47 -18.19
C LEU A 62 2.09 12.91 -19.00
N LYS A 63 2.05 13.18 -20.30
CA LYS A 63 1.02 12.67 -21.20
C LYS A 63 1.15 11.16 -21.41
N GLU A 64 2.36 10.65 -21.58
CA GLU A 64 2.62 9.20 -21.66
C GLU A 64 2.13 8.48 -20.40
N ILE A 65 2.51 8.99 -19.21
CA ILE A 65 2.09 8.41 -17.92
C ILE A 65 0.55 8.39 -17.82
N SER A 66 -0.12 9.45 -18.26
CA SER A 66 -1.59 9.54 -18.21
C SER A 66 -2.33 8.53 -19.11
N GLN A 67 -1.63 7.95 -20.09
CA GLN A 67 -2.16 7.00 -21.07
C GLN A 67 -1.78 5.55 -20.79
N ALA A 68 -0.80 5.32 -19.91
CA ALA A 68 -0.39 4.00 -19.46
C ALA A 68 -1.47 3.33 -18.61
N GLU A 69 -1.30 2.02 -18.38
CA GLU A 69 -2.12 1.23 -17.46
C GLU A 69 -1.43 1.15 -16.07
N ASP A 70 -2.23 1.04 -15.01
CA ASP A 70 -1.72 0.90 -13.64
C ASP A 70 -1.43 -0.58 -13.38
N GLU A 71 -0.15 -0.97 -13.41
CA GLU A 71 0.32 -2.34 -13.18
C GLU A 71 0.23 -2.76 -11.70
N GLY A 72 -0.11 -1.84 -10.79
CA GLY A 72 -0.16 -2.11 -9.35
C GLY A 72 1.22 -2.17 -8.69
N GLU A 73 1.22 -2.38 -7.37
CA GLU A 73 2.43 -2.74 -6.61
C GLU A 73 2.36 -4.24 -6.34
N GLU A 74 3.48 -4.94 -6.47
CA GLU A 74 3.60 -6.32 -5.99
C GLU A 74 3.55 -6.30 -4.44
N GLU A 75 2.69 -7.13 -3.84
CA GLU A 75 2.69 -7.27 -2.39
C GLU A 75 4.00 -7.94 -1.95
N PRO A 76 4.69 -7.41 -0.93
CA PRO A 76 5.91 -8.04 -0.44
C PRO A 76 5.57 -9.42 0.13
N GLU A 77 6.27 -10.47 -0.31
CA GLU A 77 6.18 -11.80 0.29
C GLU A 77 6.53 -11.71 1.77
N VAL A 78 5.56 -11.99 2.63
CA VAL A 78 5.79 -12.13 4.06
C VAL A 78 6.40 -13.49 4.32
N GLU A 79 7.71 -13.52 4.60
CA GLU A 79 8.36 -14.74 5.09
C GLU A 79 7.82 -15.00 6.51
N ASP A 80 6.96 -16.00 6.63
CA ASP A 80 6.30 -16.38 7.89
C ASP A 80 7.36 -17.01 8.80
N SER A 81 8.04 -16.17 9.59
CA SER A 81 8.89 -16.62 10.68
C SER A 81 7.98 -17.18 11.79
N GLU A 82 7.54 -18.42 11.62
CA GLU A 82 6.89 -19.21 12.67
C GLU A 82 7.79 -19.19 13.92
N LYS A 83 7.33 -18.48 14.95
CA LYS A 83 7.94 -18.54 16.27
C LYS A 83 7.60 -19.91 16.85
N GLU A 84 8.61 -20.78 16.96
CA GLU A 84 8.56 -21.96 17.83
C GLU A 84 8.23 -21.52 19.26
N SER A 85 6.96 -21.68 19.66
CA SER A 85 6.61 -21.88 21.06
C SER A 85 6.29 -23.36 21.25
N ARG A 86 7.35 -24.13 21.54
CA ARG A 86 7.25 -25.49 22.05
C ARG A 86 6.67 -25.43 23.47
N SER A 87 5.39 -25.74 23.61
CA SER A 87 4.84 -26.22 24.87
C SER A 87 4.58 -27.72 24.71
N GLU A 88 5.35 -28.51 25.46
CA GLU A 88 5.31 -29.97 25.47
C GLU A 88 3.96 -30.43 26.01
N GLU A 89 3.17 -31.10 25.16
CA GLU A 89 1.96 -31.79 25.58
C GLU A 89 2.32 -33.04 26.39
N GLU A 90 1.55 -33.22 27.46
CA GLU A 90 1.59 -34.28 28.45
C GLU A 90 1.43 -35.66 27.80
N ASP A 91 2.37 -36.56 28.07
CA ASP A 91 2.25 -37.98 27.74
C ASP A 91 2.49 -38.82 29.00
N GLN A 92 1.40 -39.23 29.66
CA GLN A 92 1.37 -40.44 30.49
C GLN A 92 0.05 -41.16 30.25
N GLN A 93 0.08 -42.08 29.29
CA GLN A 93 -0.93 -43.09 29.08
C GLN A 93 -0.87 -44.19 30.16
N ALA A 94 -2.07 -44.49 30.67
CA ALA A 94 -2.68 -45.81 30.76
C ALA A 94 -2.43 -46.75 31.96
N GLU A 95 -3.54 -47.43 32.27
CA GLU A 95 -3.75 -48.66 33.05
C GLU A 95 -3.75 -48.51 34.59
N GLU A 96 -4.64 -49.09 35.40
CA GLU A 96 -5.86 -49.90 35.26
C GLU A 96 -6.30 -50.16 36.72
N SER A 97 -7.59 -50.05 37.05
CA SER A 97 -8.33 -50.96 37.98
C SER A 97 -9.66 -50.35 38.44
N ASP A 98 -10.73 -50.92 37.90
CA ASP A 98 -11.82 -51.58 38.63
C ASP A 98 -12.06 -51.18 40.11
N ASP A 99 -13.22 -50.57 40.42
CA ASP A 99 -14.32 -51.22 41.15
C ASP A 99 -15.27 -50.23 41.87
N SER A 100 -16.56 -50.58 41.76
CA SER A 100 -17.75 -50.34 42.58
C SER A 100 -18.27 -48.93 42.92
N GLU A 101 -19.49 -48.69 42.40
CA GLU A 101 -20.56 -47.95 43.07
C GLU A 101 -20.81 -48.51 44.50
N LYS A 102 -20.62 -47.67 45.53
CA LYS A 102 -21.68 -47.33 46.49
C LYS A 102 -21.36 -46.11 47.36
#